data_AF-A0A839W9C7-F1
#
_entry.id   AF-A0A839W9C7-F1
#
_cell.length_a   1.000
_cell.length_b   1.000
_cell.length_c   1.000
_cell.angle_alpha   90.00
_cell.angle_beta   90.00
_cell.angle_gamma   90.00
#
_symmetry.space_group_name_H-M   'P 1'
#
loop_
_entity.id
_entity.type
_entity.pdbx_description
1 polymer ?
#
loop_
_entity_poly.entity_id
_entity_poly.type
_entity_poly.pdbx_seq_one_letter_code
_entity_poly.pdbx_strand_id
1 'polypeptide(L)'
;MLSLDDKAEPPGFTAQPGSPAWEEAWAALIAEFGDPVCLDAITGESWQYHGTFEGADGWNHIFRHRVLPSTRQRTYRKYPATAPVS
;
A
#
# COMPACT_ATOMS: atom_id res chain seq x y z
N MET A 1 9.59 0.62 -37.39
CA MET A 1 9.76 -0.30 -36.25
C MET A 1 9.77 0.56 -35.00
N LEU A 2 8.61 0.79 -34.39
CA LEU A 2 8.49 1.61 -33.18
C LEU A 2 8.84 0.72 -31.99
N SER A 3 9.86 1.12 -31.22
CA SER A 3 10.28 0.44 -29.99
C SER A 3 9.15 0.50 -28.99
N LEU A 4 8.64 -0.67 -28.61
CA LEU A 4 7.69 -0.84 -27.53
C LEU A 4 8.45 -0.73 -26.19
N ASP A 5 7.90 0.10 -25.31
CA ASP A 5 8.06 0.03 -23.85
C ASP A 5 9.40 0.46 -23.24
N ASP A 6 9.69 1.75 -23.31
CA ASP A 6 10.36 2.47 -22.20
C ASP A 6 9.27 2.98 -21.24
N LYS A 7 8.51 2.05 -20.65
CA LYS A 7 7.63 2.41 -19.53
C LYS A 7 8.53 2.49 -18.31
N ALA A 8 9.09 3.67 -18.07
CA ALA A 8 9.69 4.01 -16.79
C ALA A 8 8.74 3.53 -15.69
N GLU A 9 9.24 2.71 -14.75
CA GLU A 9 8.45 2.31 -13.60
C GLU A 9 7.94 3.58 -12.90
N PRO A 10 6.65 3.63 -12.53
CA PRO A 10 6.11 4.80 -11.86
C PRO A 10 6.96 5.13 -10.63
N PRO A 11 7.32 6.41 -10.39
CA PRO A 11 8.15 6.75 -9.27
C PRO A 11 7.47 6.30 -7.98
N GLY A 12 8.27 5.69 -7.10
CA GLY A 12 7.76 5.13 -5.86
C GLY A 12 8.85 5.06 -4.79
N PHE A 13 8.40 5.00 -3.55
CA PHE A 13 9.27 4.86 -2.39
C PHE A 13 8.61 4.00 -1.32
N THR A 14 9.43 3.36 -0.49
CA THR A 14 8.93 2.73 0.74
C THR A 14 9.12 3.72 1.89
N ALA A 15 8.02 4.15 2.51
CA ALA A 15 8.09 4.97 3.71
C ALA A 15 8.81 4.21 4.83
N GLN A 16 9.69 4.90 5.57
CA GLN A 16 10.38 4.32 6.71
C GLN A 16 9.43 4.26 7.91
N PRO A 17 9.44 3.18 8.73
CA PRO A 17 8.69 3.14 9.98
C PRO A 17 8.92 4.39 10.84
N GLY A 18 7.84 5.01 11.32
CA GLY A 18 7.86 6.25 12.10
C GLY A 18 8.03 7.55 11.30
N SER A 19 8.21 7.48 9.98
CA SER A 19 8.14 8.68 9.13
C SER A 19 6.69 9.16 8.98
N PRO A 20 6.46 10.46 8.67
CA PRO A 20 5.11 10.97 8.47
C PRO A 20 4.31 10.20 7.40
N ALA A 21 4.94 9.84 6.28
CA ALA A 21 4.31 9.06 5.21
C ALA A 21 3.96 7.62 5.66
N TRP A 22 4.70 7.05 6.61
CA TRP A 22 4.37 5.75 7.18
C TRP A 22 3.14 5.86 8.09
N GLU A 23 3.14 6.84 9.00
CA GLU A 23 2.00 7.07 9.90
C GLU A 23 0.72 7.38 9.12
N GLU A 24 0.81 8.20 8.07
CA GLU A 24 -0.29 8.49 7.14
C GLU A 24 -0.85 7.20 6.50
N ALA A 25 0.03 6.35 5.96
CA ALA A 25 -0.36 5.10 5.30
C ALA A 25 -1.14 4.18 6.24
N TRP A 26 -0.62 3.94 7.44
CA TRP A 26 -1.25 3.04 8.41
C TRP A 26 -2.49 3.64 9.05
N ALA A 27 -2.55 4.95 9.27
CA ALA A 27 -3.75 5.62 9.77
C ALA A 27 -4.94 5.44 8.83
N ALA A 28 -4.73 5.55 7.51
CA ALA A 28 -5.78 5.33 6.52
C ALA A 28 -6.30 3.88 6.52
N LEU A 29 -5.39 2.91 6.62
CA LEU A 29 -5.74 1.48 6.73
C LEU A 29 -6.54 1.20 8.01
N ILE A 30 -6.10 1.73 9.15
CA ILE A 30 -6.77 1.57 10.45
C ILE A 30 -8.16 2.20 10.42
N ALA A 31 -8.33 3.34 9.76
CA ALA A 31 -9.64 3.99 9.65
C ALA A 31 -10.67 3.10 8.93
N GLU A 32 -10.25 2.25 7.98
CA GLU A 32 -11.14 1.31 7.29
C GLU A 32 -11.35 0.01 8.08
N PHE A 33 -10.28 -0.58 8.62
CA PHE A 33 -10.32 -1.95 9.19
C PHE A 33 -10.33 -2.03 10.72
N GLY A 34 -10.01 -0.94 11.42
CA GLY A 34 -9.92 -0.88 12.87
C GLY A 34 -8.70 -1.56 13.49
N ASP A 35 -8.14 -2.58 12.83
CA ASP A 35 -6.93 -3.31 13.25
C ASP A 35 -5.84 -3.24 12.17
N PRO A 36 -4.69 -2.58 12.45
CA PRO A 36 -3.59 -2.50 11.50
C PRO A 36 -2.90 -3.84 11.27
N VAL A 37 -2.89 -4.74 12.26
CA VAL A 37 -2.22 -6.04 12.12
C VAL A 37 -3.09 -6.96 11.26
N CYS A 38 -4.40 -6.99 11.54
CA CYS A 38 -5.40 -7.81 10.86
C CYS A 38 -4.91 -9.26 10.67
N LEU A 39 -4.39 -9.85 11.75
CA LEU A 39 -3.73 -11.17 11.67
C LEU A 39 -4.73 -12.27 11.30
N ASP A 40 -4.43 -13.03 10.24
CA ASP A 40 -5.09 -14.30 9.99
C ASP A 40 -4.54 -15.39 10.91
N ALA A 41 -5.35 -15.86 11.85
CA ALA A 41 -4.92 -16.87 12.84
C ALA A 41 -4.53 -18.23 12.23
N ILE A 42 -4.96 -18.53 10.99
CA ILE A 42 -4.66 -19.81 10.33
C ILE A 42 -3.32 -19.75 9.59
N THR A 43 -3.11 -18.71 8.79
CA THR A 43 -1.90 -18.60 7.95
C THR A 43 -0.79 -17.75 8.57
N GLY A 44 -1.11 -16.97 9.60
CA GLY A 44 -0.18 -15.99 10.19
C GLY A 44 0.07 -14.76 9.32
N GLU A 45 -0.68 -14.60 8.22
CA GLU A 45 -0.55 -13.44 7.33
C GLU A 45 -1.22 -12.21 7.95
N SER A 46 -0.64 -11.05 7.68
CA SER A 46 -1.11 -9.72 8.11
C SER A 46 -1.07 -8.74 6.93
N TRP A 47 -1.50 -7.50 7.16
CA TRP A 47 -1.28 -6.43 6.20
C TRP A 47 0.21 -6.20 5.93
N GLN A 48 0.54 -6.12 4.64
CA GLN A 48 1.89 -5.84 4.14
C GLN A 48 1.85 -4.54 3.35
N TYR A 49 2.64 -3.56 3.78
CA TYR A 49 2.83 -2.32 3.04
C TYR A 49 3.77 -2.56 1.85
N HIS A 50 3.34 -2.20 0.65
CA HIS A 50 4.07 -2.37 -0.60
C HIS A 50 4.86 -1.13 -1.02
N GLY A 51 4.57 0.03 -0.41
CA GLY A 51 5.17 1.30 -0.76
C GLY A 51 4.14 2.33 -1.18
N THR A 52 4.66 3.50 -1.54
CA THR A 52 3.92 4.61 -2.12
C THR A 52 4.33 4.76 -3.57
N PHE A 53 3.37 4.90 -4.48
CA PHE A 53 3.61 5.02 -5.91
C PHE A 53 2.80 6.16 -6.50
N GLU A 54 3.39 6.87 -7.47
CA GLU A 54 2.65 7.82 -8.30
C GLU A 54 1.88 7.08 -9.40
N GLY A 55 0.59 7.41 -9.54
CA GLY A 55 -0.24 6.91 -10.64
C GLY A 55 -1.11 8.01 -11.22
N ALA A 56 -2.02 7.63 -12.12
CA ALA A 56 -2.93 8.59 -12.78
C ALA A 56 -3.78 9.40 -11.79
N ASP A 57 -4.06 8.85 -10.60
CA ASP A 57 -4.84 9.48 -9.53
C ASP A 57 -3.96 10.17 -8.47
N GLY A 58 -2.68 10.41 -8.78
CA GLY A 58 -1.68 10.95 -7.84
C GLY A 58 -0.95 9.89 -7.04
N TRP A 59 -0.32 10.32 -5.94
CA TRP A 59 0.45 9.47 -5.04
C TRP A 59 -0.45 8.61 -4.17
N ASN A 60 -0.12 7.33 -4.02
CA ASN A 60 -0.94 6.39 -3.26
C ASN A 60 -0.10 5.38 -2.48
N HIS A 61 -0.49 5.13 -1.23
CA HIS A 61 -0.02 4.02 -0.42
C HIS A 61 -0.72 2.73 -0.82
N ILE A 62 0.05 1.66 -1.01
CA ILE A 62 -0.47 0.35 -1.38
C ILE A 62 -0.21 -0.66 -0.27
N PHE A 63 -1.28 -1.36 0.11
CA PHE A 63 -1.25 -2.47 1.04
C PHE A 63 -1.74 -3.75 0.38
N ARG A 64 -1.24 -4.89 0.87
CA ARG A 64 -1.70 -6.23 0.49
C ARG A 64 -1.96 -7.05 1.74
N HIS A 65 -3.12 -7.71 1.76
CA HIS A 65 -3.37 -8.86 2.63
C HIS A 65 -3.44 -10.12 1.75
N ARG A 66 -2.67 -11.17 2.06
CA ARG A 66 -2.67 -12.37 1.21
C ARG A 66 -3.91 -13.22 1.37
N VAL A 67 -4.48 -13.27 2.58
CA VAL A 67 -5.71 -14.02 2.92
C VAL A 67 -6.51 -13.25 3.97
N LEU A 68 -7.26 -12.22 3.58
CA LEU A 68 -7.97 -11.35 4.54
C LEU A 68 -8.94 -12.19 5.40
N PRO A 69 -8.95 -12.07 6.75
CA PRO A 69 -9.74 -12.96 7.60
C PRO A 69 -11.24 -12.96 7.27
N SER A 70 -11.81 -11.79 6.97
CA SER A 70 -13.25 -11.62 6.70
C SER A 70 -13.72 -12.22 5.38
N THR A 71 -12.88 -12.20 4.33
CA THR A 71 -13.26 -12.63 2.98
C THR A 71 -12.55 -13.91 2.54
N ARG A 72 -11.51 -14.33 3.26
CA ARG A 72 -10.59 -15.41 2.91
C ARG A 72 -9.90 -15.23 1.55
N GLN A 73 -9.82 -14.00 1.04
CA GLN A 73 -9.28 -13.70 -0.29
C GLN A 73 -8.04 -12.82 -0.20
N ARG A 74 -7.22 -12.83 -1.26
CA ARG A 74 -6.17 -11.83 -1.43
C ARG A 74 -6.83 -10.47 -1.68
N THR A 75 -6.40 -9.46 -0.93
CA THR A 75 -6.96 -8.12 -1.01
C THR A 75 -5.86 -7.10 -1.15
N TYR A 76 -6.06 -6.14 -2.05
CA TYR A 76 -5.23 -4.95 -2.18
C TYR A 76 -6.03 -3.74 -1.72
N ARG A 77 -5.34 -2.84 -1.03
CA ARG A 77 -5.88 -1.55 -0.64
C ARG A 77 -4.97 -0.44 -1.11
N LYS A 78 -5.61 0.62 -1.61
CA LYS A 78 -4.99 1.80 -2.17
C LYS A 78 -5.56 2.99 -1.40
N TYR A 79 -4.69 3.77 -0.78
CA TYR A 79 -5.07 4.99 -0.07
C TYR A 79 -4.32 6.17 -0.69
N PRO A 80 -4.93 7.35 -0.80
CA PRO A 80 -4.23 8.56 -1.19
C PRO A 80 -3.01 8.79 -0.29
N ALA A 81 -1.95 9.32 -0.87
CA ALA A 81 -0.72 9.67 -0.16
C ALA A 81 -0.32 11.10 -0.49
N THR A 82 0.32 11.75 0.48
CA THR A 82 1.00 13.02 0.25
C THR A 82 2.20 12.82 -0.66
N ALA A 83 2.33 13.66 -1.70
CA ALA A 83 3.47 13.63 -2.60
C ALA A 83 4.78 13.91 -1.84
N PRO A 84 5.89 13.24 -2.18
CA PRO A 84 7.18 13.55 -1.57
C PRO A 84 7.58 14.99 -1.92
N VAL A 85 8.05 15.73 -0.91
CA VAL A 85 8.64 17.06 -1.13
C VAL A 85 9.93 16.90 -1.93
N SER A 86 10.03 17.63 -3.05
CA SER A 86 11.22 17.67 -3.93
C SER A 86 12.38 18.44 -3.31
#